data_AF-A0A7R9HES8-F1
#
_entry.id   AF-A0A7R9HES8-F1
#
_cell.length_a   1.000
_cell.length_b   1.000
_cell.length_c   1.000
_cell.angle_alpha   90.00
_cell.angle_beta   90.00
_cell.angle_gamma   90.00
#
_symmetry.space_group_name_H-M   'P 1'
#
loop_
_entity.id
_entity.type
_entity.pdbx_description
1 polymer ?
#
loop_
_entity_poly.entity_id
_entity_poly.type
_entity_poly.pdbx_seq_one_letter_code
_entity_poly.pdbx_strand_id
1 'polypeptide(L)'
;MRTYSLVSCECGLVTGESLEELNGYGTYKPRNLISSILGTPGRPKSHLPISNPHDFRQVSAIIDVDIVPETCRRVRLLKHGSDKPLGFYIRDGTSVRVTPAGLEKVPGIFISRLVPGGLAESTGLLAVNDEVLEVNGIEVVGKTLDQV
;
A
#
# COMPACT_ATOMS: atom_id res chain seq x y z
N MET A 1 -4.13 2.23 -21.79
CA MET A 1 -3.88 0.90 -21.20
C MET A 1 -5.01 0.65 -20.20
N ARG A 2 -5.78 -0.43 -20.35
CA ARG A 2 -6.76 -0.83 -19.32
C ARG A 2 -5.98 -1.63 -18.28
N THR A 3 -5.96 -1.15 -17.03
CA THR A 3 -5.29 -1.83 -15.93
C THR A 3 -6.28 -2.76 -15.27
N TYR A 4 -5.91 -4.02 -15.12
CA TYR A 4 -6.68 -5.01 -14.37
C TYR A 4 -6.00 -5.22 -13.01
N SER A 5 -6.79 -5.34 -11.94
CA SER A 5 -6.27 -5.43 -10.58
C SER A 5 -6.68 -6.77 -9.96
N LEU A 6 -5.69 -7.54 -9.51
CA LEU A 6 -5.85 -8.70 -8.64
C LEU A 6 -5.64 -8.21 -7.21
N VAL A 7 -6.62 -8.32 -6.34
CA VAL A 7 -6.58 -7.68 -5.02
C VAL A 7 -6.37 -8.73 -3.95
N SER A 8 -5.24 -8.68 -3.25
CA SER A 8 -5.01 -9.46 -2.04
C SER A 8 -5.16 -8.56 -0.81
N CYS A 9 -6.10 -8.92 0.05
CA CYS A 9 -6.44 -8.25 1.29
C CYS A 9 -6.14 -9.18 2.46
N GLU A 10 -5.03 -8.95 3.17
CA GLU A 10 -4.70 -9.72 4.38
C GLU A 10 -5.02 -8.92 5.64
N CYS A 11 -5.69 -9.57 6.61
CA CYS A 11 -5.79 -9.09 7.99
C CYS A 11 -4.64 -9.67 8.85
N GLY A 12 -3.41 -9.67 8.34
CA GLY A 12 -2.26 -10.17 9.07
C GLY A 12 -1.76 -9.19 10.13
N LEU A 13 -1.61 -9.66 11.38
CA LEU A 13 -0.62 -9.13 12.31
C LEU A 13 0.75 -9.48 11.72
N VAL A 14 1.31 -8.60 10.88
CA VAL A 14 2.69 -8.77 10.44
C VAL A 14 3.57 -8.37 11.62
N THR A 15 3.92 -9.34 12.46
CA THR A 15 5.05 -9.21 13.37
C THR A 15 6.28 -9.06 12.48
N GLY A 16 6.89 -7.87 12.51
CA GLY A 16 8.03 -7.57 11.67
C GLY A 16 9.14 -8.56 11.93
N GLU A 17 9.53 -9.33 10.90
CA GLU A 17 10.80 -10.04 10.94
C GLU A 17 11.89 -8.98 10.91
N SER A 18 12.45 -8.71 12.08
CA SER A 18 13.60 -7.84 12.26
C SER A 18 14.83 -8.54 11.68
N LEU A 19 15.11 -8.28 10.40
CA LEU A 19 16.39 -8.63 9.81
C LEU A 19 17.44 -7.64 10.32
N GLU A 20 18.06 -8.05 11.43
CA GLU A 20 19.43 -7.77 11.87
C GLU A 20 19.89 -6.32 12.07
N GLU A 21 20.07 -6.03 13.36
CA GLU A 21 21.08 -5.17 13.94
C GLU A 21 22.48 -5.40 13.31
N LEU A 22 22.83 -4.71 12.24
CA LEU A 22 24.24 -4.55 11.87
C LEU A 22 24.46 -3.27 11.08
N ASN A 23 24.41 -2.13 11.76
CA ASN A 23 25.28 -0.97 11.54
C ASN A 23 24.94 0.09 12.58
N GLY A 24 25.62 0.02 13.72
CA GLY A 24 25.54 1.02 14.77
C GLY A 24 26.00 2.40 14.27
N TYR A 25 25.12 3.37 14.37
CA TYR A 25 25.49 4.79 14.30
C TYR A 25 25.06 5.44 15.60
N GLY A 26 26.02 5.69 16.49
CA GLY A 26 25.75 6.37 17.76
C GLY A 26 26.87 6.31 18.78
N THR A 27 28.12 6.63 18.43
CA THR A 27 29.09 6.97 19.47
C THR A 27 28.78 8.37 19.99
N TYR A 28 28.07 8.47 21.11
CA TYR A 28 27.97 9.71 21.87
C TYR A 28 29.38 10.09 22.35
N LYS A 29 29.99 11.11 21.75
CA LYS A 29 31.23 11.70 22.27
C LYS A 29 30.91 12.57 23.49
N PRO A 30 31.65 12.47 24.61
CA PRO A 30 31.48 13.37 25.75
C PRO A 30 31.89 14.80 25.34
N ARG A 31 31.07 15.79 25.72
CA ARG A 31 31.31 17.21 25.43
C ARG A 31 32.41 17.74 26.35
N ASN A 32 33.52 18.22 25.80
CA ASN A 32 34.49 19.01 26.54
C ASN A 32 33.97 20.45 26.75
N LEU A 33 34.00 20.91 28.00
CA LEU A 33 33.46 22.18 28.51
C LEU A 33 34.57 23.21 28.71
N ILE A 34 35.27 23.65 27.65
CA ILE A 34 36.11 24.85 27.73
C ILE A 34 36.08 25.57 26.38
N SER A 35 35.28 26.63 26.28
CA SER A 35 35.53 27.73 25.34
C SER A 35 34.94 29.02 25.89
N SER A 36 35.80 29.76 26.57
CA SER A 36 35.59 31.09 27.14
C SER A 36 35.75 32.18 26.05
N ILE A 37 34.89 33.20 26.13
CA ILE A 37 35.21 34.62 25.86
C ILE A 37 35.46 35.00 24.38
N LEU A 38 34.39 35.24 23.59
CA LEU A 38 34.19 36.42 22.73
C LEU A 38 32.85 36.35 21.95
N GLY A 39 32.02 37.39 22.07
CA GLY A 39 31.21 37.90 20.95
C GLY A 39 29.80 37.33 20.68
N THR A 40 28.80 38.22 20.87
CA THR A 40 27.40 38.25 20.36
C THR A 40 26.31 37.47 21.12
N PRO A 41 25.16 38.11 21.47
CA PRO A 41 23.98 37.41 21.97
C PRO A 41 23.25 36.75 20.78
N GLY A 42 23.85 35.69 20.23
CA GLY A 42 23.16 34.82 19.30
C GLY A 42 22.07 34.06 20.06
N ARG A 43 20.80 34.40 19.84
CA ARG A 43 19.64 33.64 20.34
C ARG A 43 19.94 32.15 20.13
N PRO A 44 19.96 31.30 21.17
CA PRO A 44 20.22 29.88 20.99
C PRO A 44 19.12 29.38 20.06
N LYS A 45 19.52 28.95 18.85
CA LYS A 45 18.61 28.24 17.95
C LYS A 45 18.21 27.00 18.73
N SER A 46 17.01 27.02 19.31
CA SER A 46 16.41 25.87 19.97
C SER A 46 16.30 24.79 18.90
N HIS A 47 17.28 23.89 18.89
CA HIS A 47 17.29 22.78 17.96
C HIS A 47 16.09 21.91 18.33
N LEU A 48 15.07 21.88 17.47
CA LEU A 48 13.92 21.02 17.67
C LEU A 48 14.41 19.56 17.73
N PRO A 49 14.20 18.83 18.84
CA PRO A 49 14.62 17.44 18.93
C PRO A 49 13.66 16.58 18.11
N ILE A 50 14.08 16.16 16.92
CA ILE A 50 13.35 15.18 16.09
C ILE A 50 13.87 13.79 16.47
N SER A 51 12.98 12.89 16.88
CA SER A 51 13.33 11.51 17.24
C SER A 51 13.66 10.67 16.00
N ASN A 52 14.25 9.50 16.21
CA ASN A 52 14.28 8.48 15.16
C ASN A 52 12.85 8.07 14.78
N PRO A 53 12.62 7.59 13.55
CA PRO A 53 11.37 6.96 13.18
C PRO A 53 11.17 5.65 13.97
N HIS A 54 9.92 5.34 14.32
CA HIS A 54 9.53 4.13 15.02
C HIS A 54 8.24 3.58 14.37
N ASP A 55 7.88 2.33 14.68
CA ASP A 55 6.62 1.70 14.23
C ASP A 55 6.48 1.64 12.69
N PHE A 56 7.55 1.21 12.02
CA PHE A 56 7.52 0.96 10.58
C PHE A 56 6.65 -0.24 10.26
N ARG A 57 5.63 0.01 9.44
CA ARG A 57 4.69 -1.01 8.97
C ARG A 57 4.55 -0.92 7.46
N GLN A 58 4.68 -2.05 6.78
CA GLN A 58 4.38 -2.13 5.36
C GLN A 58 2.88 -1.92 5.13
N VAL A 59 2.50 -0.99 4.26
CA VAL A 59 1.07 -0.69 3.98
C VAL A 59 0.55 -1.37 2.72
N SER A 60 1.44 -1.64 1.75
CA SER A 60 1.08 -2.32 0.50
C SER A 60 2.29 -2.97 -0.19
N ALA A 61 2.01 -3.79 -1.20
CA ALA A 61 3.00 -4.33 -2.14
C ALA A 61 2.38 -4.57 -3.52
N ILE A 62 3.19 -4.48 -4.58
CA ILE A 62 2.91 -5.17 -5.84
C ILE A 62 3.63 -6.51 -5.77
N ILE A 63 2.92 -7.60 -6.02
CA ILE A 63 3.46 -8.97 -6.00
C ILE A 63 3.28 -9.62 -7.36
N ASP A 64 3.99 -10.73 -7.58
CA ASP A 64 3.84 -11.60 -8.75
C ASP A 64 4.05 -10.89 -10.10
N VAL A 65 4.90 -9.85 -10.11
CA VAL A 65 5.19 -9.02 -11.28
C VAL A 65 5.69 -9.84 -12.47
N ASP A 66 6.45 -10.91 -12.21
CA ASP A 66 7.05 -11.74 -13.27
C ASP A 66 6.13 -12.84 -13.81
N ILE A 67 5.01 -13.12 -13.13
CA ILE A 67 4.08 -14.20 -13.51
C ILE A 67 2.70 -13.69 -13.91
N VAL A 68 2.33 -12.49 -13.45
CA VAL A 68 1.07 -11.83 -13.83
C VAL A 68 1.29 -11.09 -15.16
N PRO A 69 0.34 -11.16 -16.11
CA PRO A 69 0.46 -10.42 -17.37
C PRO A 69 0.69 -8.92 -17.15
N GLU A 70 1.45 -8.26 -18.02
CA GLU A 70 1.79 -6.82 -17.88
C GLU A 70 0.57 -5.87 -17.79
N THR A 71 -0.57 -6.29 -18.35
CA THR A 71 -1.84 -5.53 -18.26
C THR A 71 -2.49 -5.61 -16.88
N CYS A 72 -1.99 -6.50 -16.03
CA CYS A 72 -2.53 -6.82 -14.73
C CYS A 72 -1.51 -6.48 -13.64
N ARG A 73 -1.99 -6.20 -12.44
CA ARG A 73 -1.14 -6.07 -11.24
C ARG A 73 -1.78 -6.82 -10.08
N ARG A 74 -0.98 -7.55 -9.29
CA ARG A 74 -1.45 -8.11 -8.03
C ARG A 74 -1.03 -7.18 -6.89
N VAL A 75 -2.02 -6.60 -6.22
CA VAL A 75 -1.85 -5.59 -5.19
C VAL A 75 -2.19 -6.21 -3.84
N ARG A 76 -1.26 -6.15 -2.89
CA ARG A 76 -1.49 -6.53 -1.49
C ARG A 76 -1.73 -5.27 -0.66
N LEU A 77 -2.84 -5.22 0.08
CA LEU A 77 -3.17 -4.14 1.03
C LEU A 77 -3.16 -4.65 2.47
N LEU A 78 -2.48 -3.92 3.38
CA LEU A 78 -2.29 -4.31 4.79
C LEU A 78 -2.91 -3.26 5.72
N LYS A 79 -3.97 -3.64 6.46
CA LYS A 79 -4.71 -2.73 7.36
C LYS A 79 -4.26 -2.76 8.83
N HIS A 80 -3.26 -3.58 9.19
CA HIS A 80 -2.64 -3.67 10.54
C HIS A 80 -3.65 -3.73 11.69
N GLY A 81 -4.59 -4.67 11.63
CA GLY A 81 -5.58 -4.86 12.70
C GLY A 81 -6.60 -3.72 12.85
N SER A 82 -6.60 -2.72 11.98
CA SER A 82 -7.62 -1.67 11.98
C SER A 82 -8.98 -2.21 11.56
N ASP A 83 -10.01 -1.69 12.21
CA ASP A 83 -11.43 -1.81 11.85
C ASP A 83 -11.81 -0.94 10.66
N LYS A 84 -10.95 0.01 10.26
CA LYS A 84 -11.17 0.86 9.09
C LYS A 84 -11.26 0.02 7.81
N PRO A 85 -12.16 0.40 6.88
CA PRO A 85 -12.24 -0.24 5.59
C PRO A 85 -10.99 0.04 4.76
N LEU A 86 -10.75 -0.79 3.73
CA LEU A 86 -9.64 -0.60 2.78
C LEU A 86 -9.75 0.68 1.95
N GLY A 87 -10.92 1.33 1.94
CA GLY A 87 -11.09 2.65 1.34
C GLY A 87 -11.37 2.64 -0.16
N PHE A 88 -12.06 1.62 -0.67
CA PHE A 88 -12.60 1.59 -2.03
C PHE A 88 -13.95 0.87 -2.07
N TYR A 89 -14.69 1.10 -3.15
CA TYR A 89 -15.99 0.48 -3.42
C TYR A 89 -15.93 -0.23 -4.76
N ILE A 90 -16.68 -1.31 -4.86
CA ILE A 90 -16.84 -2.09 -6.09
C ILE A 90 -18.25 -1.93 -6.65
N ARG A 91 -18.43 -2.31 -7.91
CA ARG A 91 -19.72 -2.35 -8.62
C ARG A 91 -19.70 -3.46 -9.65
N ASP A 92 -20.89 -3.90 -10.05
CA ASP A 92 -21.06 -4.67 -11.26
C ASP A 92 -20.75 -3.85 -12.52
N GLY A 93 -20.41 -4.56 -13.58
CA GLY A 93 -20.21 -4.00 -14.90
C GLY A 93 -20.10 -5.09 -15.96
N THR A 94 -19.71 -4.67 -17.15
CA THR A 94 -19.51 -5.56 -18.28
C THR A 94 -18.09 -5.40 -18.79
N SER A 95 -17.36 -6.51 -18.82
CA SER A 95 -16.05 -6.60 -19.47
C SER A 95 -16.22 -7.18 -20.87
N VAL A 96 -15.37 -6.74 -21.79
CA VAL A 96 -15.36 -7.26 -23.16
C VAL A 96 -14.13 -8.12 -23.31
N ARG A 97 -14.32 -9.41 -23.59
CA ARG A 97 -13.24 -10.39 -23.68
C ARG A 97 -13.23 -11.05 -25.05
N VAL A 98 -12.05 -11.47 -25.47
CA VAL A 98 -11.88 -12.31 -26.66
C VAL A 98 -11.99 -13.76 -26.20
N THR A 99 -12.99 -14.46 -26.71
CA THR A 99 -13.22 -15.90 -26.51
C THR A 99 -13.01 -16.63 -27.85
N PRO A 100 -12.91 -17.97 -27.85
CA PRO A 100 -12.88 -18.74 -29.08
C PRO A 100 -14.09 -18.51 -30.01
N ALA A 101 -15.23 -18.06 -29.47
CA ALA A 101 -16.43 -17.73 -30.23
C ALA A 101 -16.48 -16.27 -30.73
N GLY A 102 -15.48 -15.45 -30.38
CA GLY A 102 -15.36 -14.06 -30.81
C GLY A 102 -15.29 -13.06 -29.65
N LEU A 103 -15.84 -11.88 -29.85
CA LEU A 103 -15.85 -10.82 -28.84
C LEU A 103 -17.12 -10.94 -27.98
N GLU A 104 -16.96 -11.23 -26.70
CA GLU A 104 -18.08 -11.44 -25.79
C GLU A 104 -18.13 -10.39 -24.68
N LYS A 105 -19.36 -10.03 -24.29
CA LYS A 105 -19.64 -9.22 -23.11
C LYS A 105 -19.87 -10.15 -21.93
N VAL A 106 -18.98 -10.11 -20.95
CA VAL A 106 -19.06 -10.92 -19.74
C VAL A 106 -19.30 -10.04 -18.51
N PRO A 107 -20.00 -10.53 -17.48
CA PRO A 107 -20.06 -9.84 -16.19
C PRO A 107 -18.65 -9.63 -15.61
N GLY A 108 -18.44 -8.49 -14.97
CA GLY A 108 -17.19 -8.18 -14.27
C GLY A 108 -17.40 -7.24 -13.11
N ILE A 109 -16.48 -7.25 -12.16
CA ILE A 109 -16.51 -6.38 -10.98
C ILE A 109 -15.46 -5.29 -11.16
N PHE A 110 -15.83 -4.05 -10.84
CA PHE A 110 -14.98 -2.89 -11.07
C PHE A 110 -14.90 -2.02 -9.84
N ILE A 111 -13.77 -1.35 -9.63
CA ILE A 111 -13.66 -0.29 -8.63
C ILE A 111 -14.51 0.89 -9.09
N SER A 112 -15.54 1.24 -8.31
CA SER A 112 -16.45 2.35 -8.58
C SER A 112 -15.97 3.66 -7.96
N ARG A 113 -15.29 3.59 -6.81
CA ARG A 113 -14.89 4.76 -6.03
C ARG A 113 -13.71 4.45 -5.13
N LEU A 114 -12.83 5.43 -4.94
CA LEU A 114 -11.83 5.47 -3.86
C LEU A 114 -12.27 6.44 -2.76
N VAL A 115 -11.95 6.11 -1.51
CA VAL A 115 -12.18 6.99 -0.37
C VAL A 115 -11.01 7.97 -0.25
N PRO A 116 -11.25 9.29 -0.24
CA PRO A 116 -10.21 10.28 0.00
C PRO A 116 -9.47 10.04 1.32
N GLY A 117 -8.15 9.94 1.27
CA GLY A 117 -7.29 9.60 2.40
C GLY A 117 -7.43 8.16 2.90
N GLY A 118 -8.18 7.31 2.19
CA GLY A 118 -8.30 5.89 2.48
C GLY A 118 -7.01 5.12 2.17
N LEU A 119 -6.91 3.88 2.66
CA LEU A 119 -5.72 3.04 2.44
C LEU A 119 -5.46 2.82 0.95
N ALA A 120 -6.48 2.39 0.19
CA ALA A 120 -6.35 2.14 -1.24
C ALA A 120 -5.90 3.39 -2.02
N GLU A 121 -6.51 4.56 -1.77
CA GLU A 121 -6.12 5.80 -2.43
C GLU A 121 -4.67 6.20 -2.07
N SER A 122 -4.31 6.12 -0.78
CA SER A 122 -3.00 6.52 -0.29
C SER A 122 -1.84 5.69 -0.89
N THR A 123 -2.11 4.45 -1.30
CA THR A 123 -1.10 3.60 -1.94
C THR A 123 -0.87 3.96 -3.40
N GLY A 124 -1.85 4.57 -4.08
CA GLY A 124 -1.79 4.85 -5.52
C GLY A 124 -1.74 3.62 -6.43
N LEU A 125 -1.95 2.41 -5.88
CA LEU A 125 -1.84 1.16 -6.63
C LEU A 125 -3.12 0.75 -7.34
N LEU A 126 -4.27 1.22 -6.85
CA LEU A 126 -5.61 0.96 -7.38
C LEU A 126 -6.23 2.23 -7.95
N ALA A 127 -7.02 2.09 -9.01
CA ALA A 127 -7.73 3.20 -9.64
C ALA A 127 -9.21 2.90 -9.88
N VAL A 128 -10.02 3.95 -9.97
CA VAL A 128 -11.42 3.83 -10.41
C VAL A 128 -11.46 3.28 -11.84
N ASN A 129 -12.37 2.34 -12.09
CA ASN A 129 -12.53 1.55 -13.30
C ASN A 129 -11.51 0.43 -13.54
N ASP A 130 -10.60 0.17 -12.60
CA ASP A 130 -9.88 -1.11 -12.60
C ASP A 130 -10.90 -2.26 -12.45
N GLU A 131 -10.71 -3.31 -13.25
CA GLU A 131 -11.48 -4.55 -13.13
C GLU A 131 -10.83 -5.45 -12.08
N VAL A 132 -11.62 -5.92 -11.12
CA VAL A 132 -11.20 -6.86 -10.08
C VAL A 132 -11.35 -8.28 -10.62
N LEU A 133 -10.21 -8.96 -10.78
CA LEU A 133 -10.19 -10.31 -11.36
C LEU A 133 -10.16 -11.42 -10.30
N GLU A 134 -9.51 -11.16 -9.17
CA GLU A 134 -9.29 -12.12 -8.08
C GLU A 134 -9.26 -11.37 -6.76
N VAL A 135 -9.80 -11.99 -5.71
CA VAL A 135 -9.64 -11.54 -4.33
C VAL A 135 -9.02 -12.67 -3.50
N ASN A 136 -7.85 -12.44 -2.91
CA ASN A 136 -7.17 -13.40 -2.03
C ASN A 136 -7.02 -14.81 -2.64
N GLY A 137 -6.63 -14.91 -3.92
CA GLY A 137 -6.49 -16.20 -4.61
C GLY A 137 -7.80 -16.80 -5.12
N ILE A 138 -8.95 -16.14 -4.91
CA ILE A 138 -10.25 -16.59 -5.39
C ILE A 138 -10.67 -15.75 -6.60
N GLU A 139 -10.88 -16.40 -7.74
CA GLU A 139 -11.38 -15.74 -8.94
C GLU A 139 -12.78 -15.17 -8.71
N VAL A 140 -13.00 -13.96 -9.23
CA VAL A 140 -14.27 -13.24 -9.13
C VAL A 140 -15.26 -13.66 -10.24
N VAL A 141 -14.77 -14.29 -11.31
CA VAL A 141 -15.61 -14.75 -12.42
C VAL A 141 -16.70 -15.71 -11.91
N GLY A 142 -17.95 -15.42 -12.29
CA GLY A 142 -19.10 -16.23 -11.87
C GLY A 142 -19.57 -16.00 -10.43
N LYS A 143 -18.95 -15.07 -9.69
CA LYS A 143 -19.43 -14.60 -8.38
C LYS A 143 -20.40 -13.43 -8.55
N THR A 144 -21.37 -13.32 -7.65
CA THR A 144 -22.19 -12.11 -7.52
C THR A 144 -21.43 -11.03 -6.75
N LEU A 145 -21.82 -9.77 -6.89
CA LEU A 145 -21.21 -8.65 -6.14
C LEU A 145 -21.15 -8.91 -4.62
N ASP A 146 -22.23 -9.47 -4.05
CA ASP A 146 -22.31 -9.77 -2.62
C ASP A 146 -21.41 -10.93 -2.16
N GLN A 147 -20.87 -11.72 -3.10
CA GLN A 147 -19.95 -12.84 -2.80
C GLN A 147 -18.47 -12.44 -2.84
N VAL A 148 -18.16 -11.23 -3.31
CA VAL A 148 -16.81 -10.68 -3.51
C VAL A 148 -16.45 -9.75 -2.37
#